data_AF-A0A3N7D8U6-F1
#
_entry.id   AF-A0A3N7D8U6-F1
#
_cell.length_a   1.000
_cell.length_b   1.000
_cell.length_c   1.000
_cell.angle_alpha   90.00
_cell.angle_beta   90.00
_cell.angle_gamma   90.00
#
_symmetry.space_group_name_H-M   'P 1'
#
loop_
_entity.id
_entity.type
_entity.pdbx_description
1 polymer ?
#
loop_
_entity_poly.entity_id
_entity_poly.type
_entity_poly.pdbx_seq_one_letter_code
_entity_poly.pdbx_strand_id
1 'polypeptide(L)'
;MRLALCVAVVLLGVKYCFEAKARFRADGHPEAWWSEVSPDRDETYTARLAFIGRTTILLRLYRTGDPTLLAERSYTEAGVALRWTDDGWLIYDTSDTSYEEGSIRLPPTRLDNLLAKLP
;
A
#
# COMPACT_ATOMS: atom_id res chain seq x y z
N MET A 1 -25.71 22.77 -3.60
CA MET A 1 -24.31 22.50 -4.00
C MET A 1 -23.28 22.82 -2.91
N ARG A 2 -23.32 23.98 -2.21
CA ARG A 2 -22.32 24.33 -1.17
C ARG A 2 -22.24 23.36 0.02
N LEU A 3 -23.38 22.88 0.53
CA LEU A 3 -23.41 21.96 1.68
C LEU A 3 -22.81 20.58 1.35
N ALA A 4 -23.10 20.04 0.16
CA ALA A 4 -22.56 18.78 -0.31
C ALA A 4 -21.03 18.83 -0.47
N LEU A 5 -20.50 19.97 -0.96
CA LEU A 5 -19.06 20.20 -1.04
C LEU A 5 -18.42 20.22 0.36
N CYS A 6 -19.03 20.91 1.33
CA CYS A 6 -18.52 20.94 2.70
C CYS A 6 -18.52 19.53 3.34
N VAL A 7 -19.58 18.76 3.16
CA VAL A 7 -19.65 17.37 3.65
C VAL A 7 -18.57 16.52 3.00
N ALA A 8 -18.37 16.63 1.68
CA ALA A 8 -17.31 15.89 0.98
C ALA A 8 -15.91 16.24 1.51
N VAL A 9 -15.61 17.53 1.73
CA VAL A 9 -14.32 17.97 2.28
C VAL A 9 -14.11 17.45 3.71
N VAL A 10 -15.15 17.46 4.55
CA VAL A 10 -15.07 16.92 5.92
C VAL A 10 -14.83 15.42 5.89
N LEU A 11 -15.55 14.66 5.05
CA LEU A 11 -15.37 13.21 4.92
C LEU A 11 -13.96 12.87 4.42
N LEU A 12 -13.45 13.60 3.42
CA LEU A 12 -12.07 13.46 2.95
C LEU A 12 -11.05 13.76 4.05
N GLY A 13 -11.24 14.84 4.80
CA GLY A 13 -10.36 15.21 5.91
C GLY A 13 -10.37 14.19 7.06
N VAL A 14 -11.55 13.64 7.38
CA VAL A 14 -11.68 12.57 8.37
C VAL A 14 -10.96 11.31 7.89
N LYS A 15 -11.21 10.87 6.65
CA LYS A 15 -10.51 9.73 6.03
C LYS A 15 -9.00 9.92 6.08
N TYR A 16 -8.51 11.08 5.67
CA TYR A 16 -7.10 11.44 5.71
C TYR A 16 -6.51 11.38 7.14
N CYS A 17 -7.21 11.93 8.13
CA CYS A 17 -6.77 11.84 9.53
C CYS A 17 -6.70 10.39 10.04
N PHE A 18 -7.63 9.53 9.62
CA PHE A 18 -7.60 8.11 9.96
C PHE A 18 -6.41 7.40 9.31
N GLU A 19 -6.15 7.65 8.03
CA GLU A 19 -5.02 7.08 7.29
C GLU A 19 -3.68 7.57 7.86
N ALA A 20 -3.51 8.87 8.10
CA ALA A 20 -2.31 9.42 8.70
C ALA A 20 -2.04 8.85 10.11
N LYS A 21 -3.09 8.68 10.93
CA LYS A 21 -2.98 8.08 12.27
C LYS A 21 -2.62 6.60 12.20
N ALA A 22 -3.19 5.87 11.24
CA ALA A 22 -2.85 4.48 10.97
C ALA A 22 -1.38 4.33 10.56
N ARG A 23 -0.88 5.17 9.65
CA ARG A 23 0.54 5.21 9.25
C ARG A 23 1.45 5.49 10.44
N PHE A 24 1.12 6.49 11.27
CA PHE A 24 1.92 6.83 12.46
C PHE A 24 2.01 5.67 13.45
N ARG A 25 0.91 4.92 13.67
CA ARG A 25 0.96 3.71 14.50
C ARG A 25 1.80 2.60 13.87
N ALA A 26 1.68 2.39 12.57
CA ALA A 26 2.48 1.40 11.85
C ALA A 26 3.98 1.69 11.97
N ASP A 27 4.36 2.97 11.85
CA ASP A 27 5.75 3.41 12.00
C ASP A 27 6.27 3.27 13.44
N GLY A 28 5.38 3.35 14.43
CA GLY A 28 5.70 3.12 15.85
C GLY A 28 5.90 1.65 16.24
N HIS A 29 5.53 0.69 15.38
CA HIS A 29 5.59 -0.75 15.62
C HIS A 29 6.34 -1.48 14.50
N PRO A 30 7.67 -1.29 14.37
CA PRO A 30 8.47 -1.89 13.31
C PRO A 30 8.42 -3.44 13.29
N GLU A 31 8.16 -4.07 14.44
CA GLU A 31 8.01 -5.52 14.60
C GLU A 31 6.73 -6.09 13.97
N ALA A 32 5.71 -5.27 13.75
CA ALA A 32 4.45 -5.68 13.14
C ALA A 32 4.52 -5.75 11.60
N TRP A 33 5.66 -5.35 11.02
CA TRP A 33 5.88 -5.38 9.58
C TRP A 33 6.39 -6.74 9.14
N TRP A 34 5.62 -7.40 8.29
CA TRP A 34 6.07 -8.57 7.55
C TRP A 34 6.73 -8.10 6.26
N SER A 35 7.97 -8.53 6.01
CA SER A 35 8.71 -8.16 4.80
C SER A 35 8.90 -9.36 3.88
N GLU A 36 8.64 -9.16 2.59
CA GLU A 36 8.89 -10.14 1.55
C GLU A 36 9.71 -9.48 0.43
N VAL A 37 10.72 -10.21 -0.05
CA VAL A 37 11.63 -9.73 -1.09
C VAL A 37 11.26 -10.42 -2.40
N SER A 38 11.22 -9.65 -3.49
CA SER A 38 10.97 -10.21 -4.81
C SER A 38 12.03 -11.25 -5.17
N PRO A 39 11.64 -12.40 -5.77
CA PRO A 39 12.61 -13.34 -6.32
C PRO A 39 13.42 -12.65 -7.43
N ASP A 40 14.72 -12.90 -7.40
CA ASP A 40 15.80 -12.19 -8.10
C ASP A 40 15.45 -11.82 -9.57
N ARG A 41 15.22 -10.53 -9.79
CA ARG A 41 15.19 -9.88 -11.10
C ARG A 41 16.01 -8.61 -10.99
N ASP A 42 16.48 -8.09 -12.14
CA ASP A 42 17.43 -6.98 -12.29
C ASP A 42 17.25 -5.78 -11.36
N GLU A 43 16.03 -5.55 -10.83
CA GLU A 43 15.77 -4.71 -9.67
C GLU A 43 15.08 -5.52 -8.55
N THR A 44 15.75 -5.66 -7.41
CA THR A 44 15.16 -6.31 -6.23
C THR A 44 14.22 -5.33 -5.53
N TYR A 45 13.00 -5.76 -5.24
CA TYR A 45 12.00 -4.97 -4.51
C TYR A 45 11.68 -5.63 -3.16
N THR A 46 11.42 -4.82 -2.14
CA THR A 46 11.00 -5.28 -0.82
C THR A 46 9.58 -4.79 -0.55
N ALA A 47 8.63 -5.71 -0.51
CA ALA A 47 7.29 -5.44 -0.02
C ALA A 47 7.29 -5.57 1.50
N ARG A 48 6.70 -4.61 2.21
CA ARG A 48 6.41 -4.70 3.64
C ARG A 48 4.93 -4.49 3.86
N LEU A 49 4.29 -5.37 4.62
CA LEU A 49 2.90 -5.24 5.01
C LEU A 49 2.79 -5.14 6.53
N ALA A 50 1.87 -4.32 7.03
CA ALA A 50 1.53 -4.23 8.44
C ALA A 50 0.03 -4.07 8.63
N PHE A 51 -0.51 -4.64 9.70
CA PHE A 51 -1.89 -4.44 10.09
C PHE A 51 -2.06 -3.09 10.77
N ILE A 52 -2.80 -2.18 10.12
CA ILE A 52 -3.10 -0.83 10.66
C ILE A 52 -4.47 -0.75 11.32
N GLY A 53 -5.31 -1.75 11.09
CA GLY A 53 -6.62 -1.91 11.69
C GLY A 53 -6.96 -3.39 11.86
N ARG A 54 -8.16 -3.68 12.37
CA ARG A 54 -8.60 -5.06 12.64
C ARG A 54 -8.70 -5.91 11.37
N THR A 55 -8.95 -5.28 10.24
CA THR A 55 -9.09 -5.91 8.93
C THR A 55 -8.43 -5.05 7.86
N THR A 56 -7.51 -4.14 8.20
CA THR A 56 -6.90 -3.22 7.24
C THR A 56 -5.40 -3.40 7.25
N ILE A 57 -4.85 -3.70 6.08
CA ILE A 57 -3.43 -3.92 5.86
C ILE A 57 -2.87 -2.73 5.08
N LEU A 58 -1.74 -2.24 5.54
CA LEU A 58 -0.92 -1.26 4.84
C LEU A 58 0.25 -1.99 4.18
N LEU A 59 0.26 -1.99 2.86
CA LEU A 59 1.35 -2.50 2.04
C LEU A 59 2.20 -1.34 1.54
N ARG A 60 3.51 -1.45 1.75
CA ARG A 60 4.53 -0.53 1.27
C ARG A 60 5.53 -1.29 0.43
N LEU A 61 5.81 -0.76 -0.75
CA LEU A 61 6.80 -1.30 -1.66
C LEU A 61 8.03 -0.40 -1.65
N TYR A 62 9.18 -0.99 -1.40
CA TYR A 62 10.48 -0.34 -1.41
C TYR A 62 11.37 -0.93 -2.49
N ARG A 63 12.37 -0.18 -2.93
CA ARG A 63 13.50 -0.74 -3.67
C ARG A 63 14.45 -1.42 -2.67
N THR A 64 14.85 -2.66 -2.90
CA THR A 64 15.79 -3.32 -1.98
C THR A 64 17.14 -2.61 -2.02
N GLY A 65 17.71 -2.35 -0.85
CA GLY A 65 18.95 -1.58 -0.71
C GLY A 65 18.77 -0.06 -0.69
N ASP A 66 17.57 0.45 -0.95
CA ASP A 66 17.24 1.88 -0.91
C ASP A 66 15.97 2.13 -0.07
N PRO A 67 15.99 3.01 0.95
CA PRO A 67 14.80 3.33 1.73
C PRO A 67 13.69 4.07 0.94
N THR A 68 13.87 4.27 -0.38
CA THR A 68 12.88 4.91 -1.24
C THR A 68 11.58 4.10 -1.31
N LEU A 69 10.52 4.67 -0.75
CA LEU A 69 9.15 4.20 -0.88
C LEU A 69 8.67 4.43 -2.31
N LEU A 70 8.33 3.35 -3.00
CA LEU A 70 7.92 3.37 -4.39
C LEU A 70 6.39 3.36 -4.56
N ALA A 71 5.71 2.61 -3.71
CA ALA A 71 4.25 2.50 -3.71
C ALA A 71 3.74 2.24 -2.30
N GLU A 72 2.59 2.79 -1.96
CA GLU A 72 1.85 2.48 -0.73
C GLU A 72 0.39 2.22 -1.08
N ARG A 73 -0.18 1.18 -0.49
CA ARG A 73 -1.59 0.78 -0.64
C ARG A 73 -2.15 0.35 0.70
N SER A 74 -3.36 0.81 1.00
CA SER A 74 -4.15 0.27 2.11
C SER A 74 -5.32 -0.52 1.53
N TYR A 75 -5.51 -1.74 2.03
CA TYR A 75 -6.60 -2.61 1.58
C TYR A 75 -7.18 -3.38 2.76
N THR A 76 -8.38 -3.91 2.58
CA THR A 76 -9.01 -4.75 3.59
C THR A 76 -8.46 -6.16 3.48
N GLU A 77 -8.07 -6.77 4.60
CA GLU A 77 -7.55 -8.13 4.67
C GLU A 77 -8.49 -9.10 3.95
N ALA A 78 -8.05 -9.61 2.81
CA ALA A 78 -8.80 -10.55 1.99
C ALA A 78 -7.87 -11.63 1.41
N GLY A 79 -7.43 -12.53 2.29
CA GLY A 79 -6.58 -13.67 1.90
C GLY A 79 -5.15 -13.23 1.60
N VAL A 80 -4.37 -12.96 2.65
CA VAL A 80 -2.99 -12.46 2.58
C VAL A 80 -2.05 -13.52 2.01
N ALA A 81 -1.92 -13.55 0.70
CA ALA A 81 -0.84 -14.22 -0.01
C ALA A 81 -0.22 -13.21 -0.97
N LEU A 82 0.88 -12.59 -0.55
CA LEU A 82 1.70 -11.83 -1.48
C LEU A 82 2.21 -12.79 -2.55
N ARG A 83 1.99 -12.45 -3.82
CA ARG A 83 2.46 -13.25 -4.93
C ARG A 83 3.17 -12.37 -5.94
N TRP A 84 4.46 -12.61 -6.06
CA TRP A 84 5.27 -12.08 -7.15
C TRP A 84 4.99 -12.88 -8.41
N THR A 85 4.78 -12.20 -9.52
CA THR A 85 4.57 -12.82 -10.84
C THR A 85 5.75 -12.55 -11.76
N ASP A 86 5.98 -13.50 -12.67
CA ASP A 86 7.01 -13.38 -13.71
C ASP A 86 6.69 -12.31 -14.76
N ASP A 87 5.53 -11.66 -14.72
CA ASP A 87 5.23 -10.55 -15.61
C ASP A 87 5.56 -9.19 -14.97
N GLY A 88 6.17 -9.20 -13.78
CA GLY A 88 6.50 -7.99 -13.04
C GLY A 88 5.30 -7.41 -12.31
N TRP A 89 4.40 -8.24 -11.79
CA TRP A 89 3.30 -7.80 -10.91
C TRP A 89 3.46 -8.36 -9.50
N LEU A 90 3.20 -7.51 -8.52
CA LEU A 90 3.01 -7.89 -7.12
C LEU A 90 1.51 -7.95 -6.85
N ILE A 91 0.98 -9.17 -6.72
CA ILE A 91 -0.41 -9.39 -6.33
C ILE A 91 -0.47 -9.45 -4.81
N TYR A 92 -1.32 -8.63 -4.21
CA TYR A 92 -1.49 -8.56 -2.75
C TYR A 92 -2.94 -8.80 -2.31
N ASP A 93 -3.90 -8.62 -3.21
CA ASP A 93 -5.28 -9.01 -3.01
C ASP A 93 -5.65 -10.03 -4.09
N THR A 94 -5.89 -11.27 -3.66
CA THR A 94 -6.33 -12.36 -4.55
C THR A 94 -7.84 -12.51 -4.61
N SER A 95 -8.56 -11.79 -3.75
CA SER A 95 -10.02 -11.76 -3.71
C SER A 95 -10.61 -10.75 -4.69
N ASP A 96 -9.81 -9.75 -5.09
CA ASP A 96 -10.22 -8.73 -6.04
C ASP A 96 -10.20 -9.27 -7.48
N THR A 97 -11.41 -9.48 -8.02
CA THR A 97 -11.64 -9.90 -9.41
C THR A 97 -11.26 -8.83 -10.44
N SER A 98 -10.96 -7.60 -10.02
CA SER A 98 -10.64 -6.49 -10.93
C SER A 98 -9.18 -6.46 -11.39
N TYR A 99 -8.27 -7.21 -10.74
CA TYR A 99 -6.81 -7.22 -10.97
C TYR A 99 -6.10 -5.85 -10.88
N GLU A 100 -6.79 -4.72 -11.03
CA GLU A 100 -6.22 -3.36 -10.99
C GLU A 100 -6.08 -2.81 -9.57
N GLU A 101 -7.00 -3.12 -8.66
CA GLU A 101 -6.93 -2.68 -7.25
C GLU A 101 -6.18 -3.69 -6.35
N GLY A 102 -6.03 -4.93 -6.78
CA GLY A 102 -5.35 -6.01 -6.05
C GLY A 102 -3.90 -6.32 -6.46
N SER A 103 -3.35 -5.56 -7.40
CA SER A 103 -1.97 -5.76 -7.87
C SER A 103 -1.21 -4.45 -8.09
N ILE A 104 0.12 -4.51 -7.96
CA ILE A 104 1.05 -3.41 -8.27
C ILE A 104 1.93 -3.86 -9.43
N ARG A 105 1.91 -3.10 -10.52
CA ARG A 105 2.83 -3.30 -11.64
C ARG A 105 4.23 -2.78 -11.27
N LEU A 106 5.26 -3.54 -11.62
CA LEU A 106 6.67 -3.21 -11.46
C LEU A 106 7.28 -2.90 -12.85
N PRO A 107 8.14 -1.87 -12.97
CA PRO A 107 8.40 -0.84 -11.97
C PRO A 107 7.14 0.03 -11.75
N PRO A 108 6.90 0.49 -10.51
CA PRO A 108 5.74 1.31 -10.20
C PRO A 108 5.79 2.64 -10.96
N THR A 109 4.62 3.15 -11.34
CA THR A 109 4.53 4.37 -12.14
C THR A 109 4.99 5.57 -11.31
N ARG A 110 5.45 6.65 -11.95
CA ARG A 110 5.75 7.91 -11.22
C ARG A 110 4.55 8.45 -10.44
N LEU A 111 3.34 8.15 -10.91
CA LEU A 111 2.10 8.49 -10.21
C LEU A 111 1.93 7.69 -8.91
N ASP A 112 2.30 6.40 -8.92
CA ASP A 112 2.30 5.57 -7.71
C ASP A 112 3.30 6.08 -6.67
N ASN A 113 4.47 6.52 -7.11
CA ASN A 113 5.46 7.16 -6.24
C ASN A 113 4.94 8.47 -5.62
N LEU A 114 4.15 9.25 -6.36
CA LEU A 114 3.56 10.48 -5.83
C LEU A 114 2.43 10.16 -4.84
N LEU A 115 1.58 9.20 -5.17
CA LEU A 115 0.51 8.72 -4.27
C LEU A 115 1.07 8.10 -2.99
N ALA A 116 2.20 7.39 -3.07
CA ALA A 116 2.86 6.84 -1.89
C ALA A 116 3.36 7.91 -0.92
N LYS A 117 3.67 9.11 -1.42
CA LYS A 117 4.09 10.27 -0.60
C LYS A 117 2.91 11.05 -0.04
N LEU A 118 1.70 10.81 -0.53
CA LEU A 118 0.48 11.46 -0.06
C LEU A 118 -0.08 10.67 1.13
N PRO A 119 -0.34 11.31 2.29
CA PRO A 119 -0.87 10.65 3.49
C PRO A 119 -2.32 10.18 3.36
#